data_AF-A0A0M3J8W4-F1
#
_entry.id   AF-A0A0M3J8W4-F1
#
_cell.length_a   1.000
_cell.length_b   1.000
_cell.length_c   1.000
_cell.angle_alpha   90.00
_cell.angle_beta   90.00
_cell.angle_gamma   90.00
#
_symmetry.space_group_name_H-M   'P 1'
#
loop_
_entity.id
_entity.type
_entity.pdbx_description
1 polymer ?
#
loop_
_entity_poly.entity_id
_entity_poly.type
_entity_poly.pdbx_seq_one_letter_code
_entity_poly.pdbx_strand_id
1 'polypeptide(L)'
;MKFEIDSAFIKISLIFDISADFFLLLFICQQLGVFYIEANEQDYIGGTNESIVDGPSTRHGRKALFKIDSDDKAEEVNEPTLPDFVGKMDSLLDRLKRIIFVHLYWVTLSVVFVAGTSRVTLFAFGYVVGCFMFLWVGNSLFLKPMRITLALWNKLIIYNASVIFVKISLQVVGCVYMSQMYKNFCWVIQLLGIACLKTGIKPENS
;
A
#
# COMPACT_ATOMS: atom_id res chain seq x y z
N MET A 1 5.38 -29.27 33.07
CA MET A 1 4.98 -29.47 31.65
C MET A 1 4.22 -28.26 31.07
N LYS A 2 3.10 -27.80 31.64
CA LYS A 2 2.37 -26.60 31.13
C LYS A 2 3.23 -25.32 31.09
N PHE A 3 3.99 -25.06 32.16
CA PHE A 3 4.89 -23.89 32.30
C PHE A 3 6.05 -23.87 31.29
N GLU A 4 6.54 -25.05 30.89
CA GLU A 4 7.67 -25.19 29.96
C GLU A 4 7.23 -24.93 28.52
N ILE A 5 6.00 -25.34 28.18
CA ILE A 5 5.35 -25.08 26.89
C ILE A 5 5.03 -23.58 26.76
N ASP A 6 4.53 -22.93 27.81
CA ASP A 6 4.24 -21.48 27.80
C ASP A 6 5.54 -20.65 27.66
N SER A 7 6.63 -21.06 28.32
CA SER A 7 7.95 -20.42 28.21
C SER A 7 8.58 -20.60 26.81
N ALA A 8 8.47 -21.79 26.22
CA ALA A 8 8.94 -22.05 24.87
C ALA A 8 8.14 -21.25 23.82
N PHE A 9 6.81 -21.16 23.98
CA PHE A 9 5.95 -20.41 23.07
C PHE A 9 6.22 -18.90 23.11
N ILE A 10 6.45 -18.33 24.30
CA ILE A 10 6.83 -16.92 24.45
C ILE A 10 8.18 -16.65 23.79
N LYS A 11 9.18 -17.52 23.99
CA LYS A 11 10.49 -17.39 23.34
C LYS A 11 10.37 -17.44 21.82
N ILE A 12 9.56 -18.36 21.28
CA ILE A 12 9.34 -18.48 19.82
C ILE A 12 8.66 -17.23 19.25
N SER A 13 7.63 -16.70 19.92
CA SER A 13 6.96 -15.46 19.49
C SER A 13 7.91 -14.27 19.47
N LEU A 14 8.72 -14.14 20.53
CA LEU A 14 9.66 -13.02 20.69
C LEU A 14 10.82 -13.12 19.68
N ILE A 15 11.29 -14.33 19.36
CA ILE A 15 12.26 -14.58 18.29
C ILE A 15 11.67 -14.16 16.93
N PHE A 16 10.41 -14.49 16.66
CA PHE A 16 9.75 -14.10 15.42
C PHE A 16 9.63 -12.57 15.30
N ASP A 17 9.18 -11.89 16.34
CA ASP A 17 9.06 -10.43 16.35
C ASP A 17 10.41 -9.75 16.14
N ILE A 18 11.47 -10.18 16.86
CA ILE A 18 12.83 -9.68 16.66
C ILE A 18 13.34 -9.96 15.25
N SER A 19 13.05 -11.13 14.70
CA SER A 19 13.47 -11.46 13.33
C SER A 19 12.79 -10.55 12.30
N ALA A 20 11.50 -10.26 12.48
CA ALA A 20 10.77 -9.34 11.61
C ALA A 20 11.35 -7.92 11.69
N ASP A 21 11.64 -7.42 12.90
CA ASP A 21 12.29 -6.12 13.11
C ASP A 21 13.70 -6.06 12.49
N PHE A 22 14.47 -7.14 12.58
CA PHE A 22 15.78 -7.24 11.94
C PHE A 22 15.67 -7.14 10.41
N PHE A 23 14.76 -7.89 9.79
CA PHE A 23 14.54 -7.81 8.35
C PHE A 23 14.02 -6.45 7.91
N LEU A 24 13.12 -5.84 8.69
CA LEU A 24 12.63 -4.49 8.44
C LEU A 24 13.78 -3.48 8.47
N LEU A 25 14.66 -3.56 9.48
CA LEU A 25 15.84 -2.71 9.56
C LEU A 25 16.80 -2.95 8.38
N LEU A 26 17.01 -4.22 8.01
CA LEU A 26 17.82 -4.58 6.85
C LEU A 26 17.28 -3.93 5.57
N PHE A 27 15.97 -4.01 5.31
CA PHE A 27 15.37 -3.37 4.15
C PHE A 27 15.48 -1.85 4.19
N ILE A 28 15.29 -1.23 5.36
CA ILE A 28 15.48 0.22 5.53
C ILE A 28 16.92 0.63 5.23
N CYS A 29 17.91 -0.10 5.74
CA CYS A 29 19.32 0.18 5.47
C CYS A 29 19.67 0.05 3.97
N GLN A 30 19.15 -0.98 3.29
CA GLN A 30 19.34 -1.15 1.85
C GLN A 30 18.67 -0.02 1.07
N GLN A 31 17.43 0.34 1.41
CA GLN A 31 16.69 1.41 0.75
C GLN A 31 17.37 2.78 0.95
N LEU A 32 17.93 3.05 2.13
CA LEU A 32 18.74 4.24 2.39
C LEU A 32 20.00 4.29 1.52
N GLY A 33 20.63 3.14 1.29
CA GLY A 33 21.75 3.02 0.33
C GLY A 33 21.33 3.38 -1.09
N VAL A 34 20.15 2.89 -1.54
CA VAL A 34 19.58 3.24 -2.84
C VAL A 34 19.31 4.75 -2.93
N PHE A 35 18.68 5.35 -1.92
CA PHE A 35 18.43 6.80 -1.89
C PHE A 35 19.72 7.63 -1.84
N TYR A 36 20.77 7.14 -1.18
CA TYR A 36 22.07 7.80 -1.19
C TYR A 36 22.69 7.81 -2.59
N ILE A 37 22.61 6.69 -3.31
CA ILE A 37 23.08 6.59 -4.70
C ILE A 37 22.23 7.51 -5.59
N GLU A 38 20.90 7.45 -5.50
CA GLU A 38 19.99 8.32 -6.27
C GLU A 38 20.24 9.81 -6.01
N ALA A 39 20.59 10.20 -4.78
CA ALA A 39 20.87 11.58 -4.43
C ALA A 39 22.26 12.07 -4.90
N ASN A 40 23.24 11.18 -5.00
CA ASN A 40 24.64 11.54 -5.26
C ASN A 40 25.12 11.22 -6.68
N GLU A 41 24.45 10.30 -7.38
CA GLU A 41 24.81 9.83 -8.72
C GLU A 41 23.56 9.81 -9.61
N GLN A 42 23.52 10.69 -10.61
CA GLN A 42 22.35 10.84 -11.51
C GLN A 42 22.36 9.86 -12.69
N ASP A 43 23.49 9.20 -12.97
CA ASP A 43 23.69 8.36 -14.15
C ASP A 43 24.28 7.01 -13.76
N TYR A 44 23.44 6.17 -13.15
CA TYR A 44 23.75 4.77 -12.86
C TYR A 44 22.95 3.85 -13.80
N ILE A 45 23.49 2.65 -14.09
CA ILE A 45 23.00 1.69 -15.10
C ILE A 45 21.51 1.32 -14.91
N GLY A 46 20.97 1.48 -13.70
CA GLY A 46 19.56 1.21 -13.37
C GLY A 46 18.56 2.25 -13.89
N GLY A 47 19.01 3.41 -14.37
CA GLY A 47 18.14 4.50 -14.85
C GLY A 47 17.50 5.31 -13.73
N THR A 48 16.54 6.18 -14.08
CA THR A 48 15.94 7.15 -13.14
C THR A 48 14.65 6.62 -12.49
N ASN A 49 14.52 6.76 -11.17
CA ASN A 49 13.32 6.40 -10.39
C ASN A 49 12.34 7.59 -10.15
N GLU A 50 12.54 8.69 -10.86
CA GLU A 50 11.69 9.87 -10.78
C GLU A 50 10.25 9.56 -11.21
N SER A 51 9.28 10.15 -10.51
CA SER A 51 7.89 9.87 -10.80
C SER A 51 7.48 10.54 -12.13
N ILE A 52 7.08 9.72 -13.10
CA ILE A 52 6.61 10.20 -14.42
C ILE A 52 5.29 10.98 -14.27
N VAL A 53 4.54 10.72 -13.20
CA VAL A 53 3.26 11.39 -12.89
C VAL A 53 3.45 12.88 -12.63
N ASP A 54 4.53 13.24 -11.94
CA ASP A 54 4.88 14.63 -11.61
C ASP A 54 5.84 15.25 -12.64
N GLY A 55 6.09 14.53 -13.75
CA GLY A 55 6.95 14.95 -14.83
C GLY A 55 6.62 16.35 -15.38
N PRO A 56 7.63 17.04 -15.95
CA PRO A 56 7.53 18.42 -16.41
C PRO A 56 6.46 18.61 -17.48
N SER A 57 5.95 17.55 -18.13
CA SER A 57 4.88 17.58 -19.13
C SER A 57 3.58 18.24 -18.64
N THR A 58 3.28 18.28 -17.33
CA THR A 58 2.13 19.05 -16.82
C THR A 58 2.41 20.55 -16.66
N ARG A 59 3.66 20.93 -16.36
CA ARG A 59 4.05 22.34 -16.21
C ARG A 59 4.45 22.94 -17.57
N HIS A 60 4.98 22.13 -18.47
CA HIS A 60 5.33 22.47 -19.85
C HIS A 60 4.12 22.54 -20.78
N GLY A 61 3.03 21.79 -20.57
CA GLY A 61 1.82 22.00 -21.37
C GLY A 61 1.21 23.40 -21.23
N ARG A 62 1.39 24.04 -20.07
CA ARG A 62 0.95 25.42 -19.82
C ARG A 62 2.01 26.48 -20.15
N LYS A 63 3.30 26.13 -20.07
CA LYS A 63 4.41 27.02 -20.48
C LYS A 63 4.70 27.00 -21.98
N ALA A 64 4.45 25.89 -22.69
CA ALA A 64 4.61 25.78 -24.14
C ALA A 64 3.51 26.56 -24.89
N LEU A 65 2.30 26.68 -24.30
CA LEU A 65 1.28 27.59 -24.81
C LEU A 65 1.64 29.07 -24.61
N PHE A 66 2.51 29.39 -23.64
CA PHE A 66 2.93 30.76 -23.33
C PHE A 66 4.31 31.14 -23.93
N LYS A 67 4.97 30.21 -24.65
CA LYS A 67 6.23 30.45 -25.36
C LYS A 67 6.06 30.34 -26.88
N ILE A 68 4.93 30.82 -27.39
CA ILE A 68 4.85 31.26 -28.78
C ILE A 68 5.18 32.74 -28.77
N ASP A 69 6.44 33.07 -28.51
CA ASP A 69 6.96 34.35 -28.99
C ASP A 69 8.44 34.23 -29.31
N SER A 70 8.73 34.61 -30.56
CA SER A 70 10.03 34.91 -31.16
C SER A 70 11.12 33.83 -31.21
N ASP A 71 11.44 33.52 -32.46
CA ASP A 71 12.71 33.03 -33.01
C ASP A 71 13.25 31.63 -32.69
N ASP A 72 13.31 30.88 -33.80
CA ASP A 72 14.32 29.92 -34.21
C ASP A 72 14.54 28.60 -33.44
N LYS A 73 14.32 27.53 -34.21
CA LYS A 73 14.85 26.17 -34.07
C LYS A 73 14.41 25.45 -32.78
N ALA A 74 13.22 24.86 -32.85
CA ALA A 74 12.83 23.78 -31.95
C ALA A 74 13.80 22.60 -32.14
N GLU A 75 14.84 22.55 -31.30
CA GLU A 75 15.59 21.34 -31.04
C GLU A 75 14.63 20.39 -30.31
N GLU A 76 14.15 19.41 -31.06
CA GLU A 76 13.44 18.24 -30.56
C GLU A 76 14.38 17.55 -29.56
N VAL A 77 14.23 17.93 -28.29
CA VAL A 77 14.81 17.19 -27.17
C VAL A 77 14.25 15.79 -27.28
N ASN A 78 15.09 14.89 -27.81
CA ASN A 78 14.84 13.47 -27.83
C ASN A 78 14.71 13.02 -26.37
N GLU A 79 13.48 13.03 -25.84
CA GLU A 79 13.14 12.16 -24.72
C GLU A 79 13.60 10.75 -25.14
N PRO A 80 14.32 10.00 -24.28
CA PRO A 80 14.61 8.61 -24.57
C PRO A 80 13.27 7.93 -24.76
N THR A 81 12.94 7.68 -26.02
CA THR A 81 11.64 7.21 -26.45
C THR A 81 11.58 5.78 -25.93
N LEU A 82 11.03 5.62 -24.72
CA LEU A 82 10.76 4.33 -24.11
C LEU A 82 10.17 3.46 -25.23
N PRO A 83 10.85 2.38 -25.63
CA PRO A 83 10.43 1.61 -26.79
C PRO A 83 8.99 1.20 -26.56
N ASP A 84 8.16 1.51 -27.55
CA ASP A 84 6.71 1.39 -27.44
C ASP A 84 6.32 -0.10 -27.41
N PHE A 85 6.32 -0.68 -26.20
CA PHE A 85 5.91 -2.06 -25.91
C PHE A 85 4.43 -2.31 -26.25
N VAL A 86 3.69 -1.26 -26.64
CA VAL A 86 2.27 -1.33 -26.99
C VAL A 86 2.07 -1.51 -28.50
N GLY A 87 2.96 -0.96 -29.34
CA GLY A 87 2.83 -0.92 -30.80
C GLY A 87 3.55 -2.03 -31.58
N LYS A 88 4.72 -2.50 -31.13
CA LYS A 88 5.47 -3.59 -31.78
C LYS A 88 5.43 -4.86 -30.92
N MET A 89 4.53 -5.78 -31.26
CA MET A 89 4.42 -7.08 -30.60
C MET A 89 5.39 -8.11 -31.20
N ASP A 90 6.69 -7.91 -31.02
CA ASP A 90 7.69 -8.84 -31.55
C ASP A 90 8.21 -9.86 -30.50
N SER A 91 8.01 -9.62 -29.20
CA SER A 91 8.52 -10.47 -28.11
C SER A 91 7.44 -11.05 -27.19
N LEU A 92 7.60 -12.32 -26.79
CA LEU A 92 6.77 -12.97 -25.75
C LEU A 92 6.83 -12.23 -24.41
N LEU A 93 7.94 -11.55 -24.12
CA LEU A 93 8.13 -10.76 -22.91
C LEU A 93 7.13 -9.60 -22.82
N ASP A 94 6.87 -8.93 -23.94
CA ASP A 94 5.98 -7.76 -23.99
C ASP A 94 4.51 -8.16 -23.86
N ARG A 95 4.16 -9.32 -24.45
CA ARG A 95 2.83 -9.93 -24.27
C ARG A 95 2.60 -10.33 -22.81
N LEU A 96 3.59 -10.98 -22.19
CA LEU A 96 3.52 -11.40 -20.79
C LEU A 96 3.44 -10.18 -19.85
N LYS A 97 4.25 -9.16 -20.09
CA LYS A 97 4.25 -7.90 -19.34
C LYS A 97 2.87 -7.24 -19.36
N ARG A 98 2.25 -7.13 -20.54
CA ARG A 98 0.88 -6.59 -20.68
C ARG A 98 -0.15 -7.40 -19.88
N ILE A 99 -0.12 -8.73 -20.01
CA ILE A 99 -1.05 -9.64 -19.31
C ILE A 99 -0.92 -9.43 -17.81
N ILE A 100 0.31 -9.42 -17.28
CA ILE A 100 0.56 -9.21 -15.84
C ILE A 100 0.00 -7.87 -15.38
N PHE A 101 0.30 -6.76 -16.06
CA PHE A 101 -0.18 -5.45 -15.62
C PHE A 101 -1.70 -5.31 -15.63
N VAL A 102 -2.38 -5.86 -16.65
CA VAL A 102 -3.85 -5.81 -16.72
C VAL A 102 -4.48 -6.68 -15.65
N HIS A 103 -3.96 -7.90 -15.43
CA HIS A 103 -4.54 -8.82 -14.46
C HIS A 103 -4.22 -8.44 -13.00
N LEU A 104 -3.07 -7.81 -12.72
CA LEU A 104 -2.72 -7.36 -11.37
C LEU A 104 -3.80 -6.46 -10.76
N TYR A 105 -4.39 -5.56 -11.55
CA TYR A 105 -5.50 -4.72 -11.08
C TYR A 105 -6.66 -5.54 -10.52
N TRP A 106 -7.12 -6.53 -11.29
CA TRP A 106 -8.23 -7.39 -10.89
C TRP A 106 -7.88 -8.27 -9.69
N VAL A 107 -6.64 -8.79 -9.66
CA VAL A 107 -6.14 -9.56 -8.52
C VAL A 107 -6.13 -8.72 -7.25
N THR A 108 -5.60 -7.49 -7.29
CA THR A 108 -5.58 -6.60 -6.12
C THR A 108 -7.01 -6.29 -5.65
N LEU A 109 -7.93 -6.05 -6.58
CA LEU A 109 -9.34 -5.81 -6.24
C LEU A 109 -9.98 -7.03 -5.57
N SER A 110 -9.69 -8.25 -6.05
CA SER A 110 -10.12 -9.49 -5.40
C SER A 110 -9.55 -9.64 -4.00
N VAL A 111 -8.26 -9.33 -3.79
CA VAL A 111 -7.63 -9.38 -2.46
C VAL A 111 -8.30 -8.40 -1.49
N VAL A 112 -8.57 -7.17 -1.93
CA VAL A 112 -9.28 -6.16 -1.12
C VAL A 112 -10.70 -6.61 -0.77
N PHE A 113 -11.40 -7.24 -1.72
CA PHE A 113 -12.72 -7.81 -1.47
C PHE A 113 -12.68 -8.91 -0.40
N VAL A 114 -11.77 -9.88 -0.55
CA VAL A 114 -11.58 -10.98 0.41
C VAL A 114 -11.24 -10.44 1.80
N ALA A 115 -10.36 -9.44 1.88
CA ALA A 115 -10.00 -8.78 3.13
C ALA A 115 -11.21 -8.08 3.78
N GLY A 116 -12.08 -7.46 2.98
CA GLY A 116 -13.34 -6.87 3.42
C GLY A 116 -14.37 -7.91 3.90
N THR A 117 -14.39 -9.12 3.34
CA THR A 117 -15.35 -10.16 3.72
C THR A 117 -14.85 -11.10 4.83
N SER A 118 -13.56 -11.09 5.15
CA SER A 118 -12.95 -12.01 6.12
C SER A 118 -13.41 -11.80 7.57
N ARG A 119 -13.92 -10.61 7.92
CA ARG A 119 -14.41 -10.29 9.27
C ARG A 119 -15.63 -9.37 9.18
N VAL A 120 -16.64 -9.57 10.03
CA VAL A 120 -17.79 -8.65 10.14
C VAL A 120 -17.42 -7.50 11.09
N THR A 121 -16.67 -6.52 10.60
CA THR A 121 -16.32 -5.30 11.35
C THR A 121 -16.64 -4.06 10.53
N LEU A 122 -16.82 -2.91 11.19
CA LEU A 122 -17.05 -1.63 10.49
C LEU A 122 -15.94 -1.32 9.48
N PHE A 123 -14.69 -1.65 9.81
CA PHE A 123 -13.54 -1.47 8.92
C PHE A 123 -13.62 -2.36 7.67
N ALA A 124 -14.10 -3.58 7.83
CA ALA A 124 -14.33 -4.52 6.74
C ALA A 124 -15.41 -4.01 5.78
N PHE A 125 -16.50 -3.44 6.31
CA PHE A 125 -17.54 -2.82 5.50
C PHE A 125 -16.97 -1.72 4.59
N GLY A 126 -16.07 -0.88 5.09
CA GLY A 126 -15.41 0.13 4.26
C GLY A 126 -14.58 -0.45 3.09
N TYR A 127 -13.90 -1.59 3.29
CA TYR A 127 -13.20 -2.28 2.20
C TYR A 127 -14.15 -2.83 1.14
N VAL A 128 -15.28 -3.41 1.57
CA VAL A 128 -16.31 -3.94 0.65
C VAL A 128 -16.93 -2.81 -0.18
N VAL A 129 -17.32 -1.70 0.46
CA VAL A 129 -17.85 -0.52 -0.23
C VAL A 129 -16.83 0.05 -1.21
N GLY A 130 -15.58 0.18 -0.79
CA GLY A 130 -14.48 0.60 -1.68
C GLY A 130 -14.35 -0.30 -2.90
N CYS A 131 -14.34 -1.62 -2.70
CA CYS A 131 -14.26 -2.60 -3.78
C CYS A 131 -15.43 -2.45 -4.77
N PHE A 132 -16.67 -2.32 -4.28
CA PHE A 132 -17.82 -2.11 -5.16
C PHE A 132 -17.73 -0.79 -5.94
N MET A 133 -17.24 0.29 -5.31
CA MET A 133 -16.99 1.55 -6.00
C MET A 133 -15.93 1.39 -7.11
N PHE A 134 -14.82 0.70 -6.84
CA PHE A 134 -13.80 0.41 -7.84
C PHE A 134 -14.30 -0.51 -8.97
N LEU A 135 -15.15 -1.50 -8.66
CA LEU A 135 -15.79 -2.35 -9.67
C LEU A 135 -16.75 -1.55 -10.55
N TRP A 136 -17.54 -0.66 -9.94
CA TRP A 136 -18.50 0.20 -10.63
C TRP A 136 -17.80 1.16 -11.60
N VAL A 137 -16.71 1.79 -11.15
CA VAL A 137 -15.94 2.75 -11.97
C VAL A 137 -14.92 2.03 -12.87
N GLY A 138 -14.58 0.77 -12.59
CA GLY A 138 -13.48 -0.01 -13.18
C GLY A 138 -13.43 -0.01 -14.71
N ASN A 139 -14.56 -0.22 -15.38
CA ASN A 139 -14.61 -0.23 -16.84
C ASN A 139 -14.26 1.14 -17.45
N SER A 140 -14.52 2.23 -16.71
CA SER A 140 -14.15 3.59 -17.12
C SER A 140 -12.76 4.02 -16.63
N LEU A 141 -12.16 3.31 -15.67
CA LEU A 141 -10.83 3.61 -15.13
C LEU A 141 -9.70 3.22 -16.10
N PHE A 142 -9.86 2.13 -16.87
CA PHE A 142 -8.87 1.74 -17.88
C PHE A 142 -8.72 2.77 -19.00
N LEU A 143 -9.75 3.59 -19.25
CA LEU A 143 -9.73 4.66 -20.26
C LEU A 143 -9.40 6.04 -19.66
N LYS A 144 -9.33 6.17 -18.33
CA LYS A 144 -9.04 7.44 -17.65
C LYS A 144 -7.53 7.64 -17.45
N PRO A 145 -7.07 8.90 -17.41
CA PRO A 145 -5.66 9.21 -17.18
C PRO A 145 -5.16 8.63 -15.86
N MET A 146 -3.92 8.12 -15.86
CA MET A 146 -3.24 7.43 -14.75
C MET A 146 -3.38 8.15 -13.39
N ARG A 147 -3.44 9.49 -13.40
CA ARG A 147 -3.57 10.34 -12.21
C ARG A 147 -4.81 10.08 -11.39
N ILE A 148 -5.96 9.86 -12.05
CA ILE A 148 -7.24 9.65 -11.35
C ILE A 148 -7.21 8.30 -10.65
N THR A 149 -6.73 7.28 -11.36
CA THR A 149 -6.53 5.93 -10.81
C THR A 149 -5.57 5.98 -9.62
N LEU A 150 -4.40 6.63 -9.77
CA LEU A 150 -3.41 6.76 -8.69
C LEU A 150 -3.98 7.48 -7.46
N ALA A 151 -4.75 8.54 -7.65
CA ALA A 151 -5.40 9.26 -6.55
C ALA A 151 -6.36 8.36 -5.76
N LEU A 152 -7.15 7.53 -6.45
CA LEU A 152 -8.09 6.61 -5.81
C LEU A 152 -7.36 5.48 -5.05
N TRP A 153 -6.26 4.96 -5.61
CA TRP A 153 -5.38 4.02 -4.91
C TRP A 153 -4.73 4.64 -3.67
N ASN A 154 -4.26 5.88 -3.75
CA ASN A 154 -3.71 6.61 -2.60
C ASN A 154 -4.76 6.78 -1.49
N LYS A 155 -6.03 7.04 -1.83
CA LYS A 155 -7.12 7.05 -0.84
C LYS A 155 -7.31 5.68 -0.17
N LEU A 156 -7.22 4.58 -0.92
CA LEU A 156 -7.30 3.23 -0.37
C LEU A 156 -6.12 2.90 0.57
N ILE A 157 -4.91 3.32 0.22
CA ILE A 157 -3.71 3.15 1.07
C ILE A 157 -3.86 3.93 2.37
N ILE A 158 -4.28 5.20 2.29
CA ILE A 158 -4.54 6.04 3.48
C ILE A 158 -5.62 5.41 4.37
N TYR A 159 -6.68 4.88 3.76
CA TYR A 159 -7.72 4.15 4.49
C TYR A 159 -7.12 2.94 5.23
N ASN A 160 -6.30 2.13 4.55
CA ASN A 160 -5.65 0.97 5.17
C ASN A 160 -4.76 1.37 6.37
N ALA A 161 -3.92 2.38 6.20
CA ALA A 161 -3.07 2.90 7.27
C ALA A 161 -3.92 3.41 8.47
N SER A 162 -5.02 4.11 8.20
CA SER A 162 -5.94 4.59 9.24
C SER A 162 -6.61 3.43 9.99
N VAL A 163 -7.01 2.37 9.30
CA VAL A 163 -7.60 1.17 9.92
C VAL A 163 -6.59 0.48 10.84
N ILE A 164 -5.33 0.35 10.40
CA ILE A 164 -4.26 -0.22 11.22
C ILE A 164 -4.05 0.63 12.49
N PHE A 165 -3.90 1.94 12.33
CA PHE A 165 -3.70 2.85 13.45
C PHE A 165 -4.85 2.76 14.47
N VAL A 166 -6.10 2.84 14.00
CA VAL A 166 -7.28 2.75 14.86
C VAL A 166 -7.34 1.40 15.57
N LYS A 167 -7.04 0.30 14.87
CA LYS A 167 -7.00 -1.03 15.51
C LYS A 167 -5.95 -1.12 16.61
N ILE A 168 -4.75 -0.59 16.39
CA ILE A 168 -3.69 -0.56 17.41
C ILE A 168 -4.16 0.25 18.62
N SER A 169 -4.72 1.44 18.41
CA SER A 169 -5.25 2.26 19.50
C SER A 169 -6.36 1.55 20.28
N LEU A 170 -7.31 0.91 19.56
CA LEU A 170 -8.40 0.16 20.18
C LEU A 170 -7.91 -1.07 20.94
N GLN A 171 -6.86 -1.73 20.47
CA GLN A 171 -6.25 -2.87 21.16
C GLN A 171 -5.62 -2.44 22.49
N VAL A 172 -4.90 -1.31 22.51
CA VAL A 172 -4.32 -0.74 23.74
C VAL A 172 -5.42 -0.39 24.75
N VAL A 173 -6.44 0.35 24.30
CA VAL A 173 -7.58 0.74 25.16
C VAL A 173 -8.34 -0.49 25.66
N GLY A 174 -8.58 -1.47 24.79
CA GLY A 174 -9.29 -2.72 25.13
C GLY A 174 -8.56 -3.56 26.18
N CYS A 175 -7.23 -3.59 26.16
CA CYS A 175 -6.45 -4.28 27.18
C CYS A 175 -6.44 -3.55 28.55
N VAL A 176 -6.54 -2.22 28.58
CA VAL A 176 -6.57 -1.44 29.84
C VAL A 176 -7.96 -1.46 30.48
N TYR A 177 -9.03 -1.31 29.69
CA TYR A 177 -10.41 -1.13 30.18
C TYR A 177 -11.30 -2.38 30.03
N MET A 178 -10.69 -3.57 29.94
CA MET A 178 -11.36 -4.83 29.59
C MET A 178 -12.62 -5.14 30.42
N SER A 179 -12.56 -4.91 31.74
CA SER A 179 -13.66 -5.22 32.67
C SER A 179 -14.90 -4.31 32.49
N GLN A 180 -14.70 -3.04 32.17
CA GLN A 180 -15.79 -2.07 32.00
C GLN A 180 -16.44 -2.17 30.61
N MET A 181 -15.62 -2.40 29.57
CA MET A 181 -16.10 -2.48 28.19
C MET A 181 -17.00 -3.69 27.94
N TYR A 182 -16.71 -4.84 28.58
CA TYR A 182 -17.51 -6.07 28.38
C TYR A 182 -18.92 -5.96 28.99
N LYS A 183 -19.07 -5.24 30.11
CA LYS A 183 -20.37 -5.06 30.79
C LYS A 183 -21.28 -4.03 30.10
N ASN A 184 -20.71 -2.95 29.57
CA ASN A 184 -21.50 -1.82 29.07
C ASN A 184 -21.54 -1.70 27.53
N PHE A 185 -20.52 -2.23 26.83
CA PHE A 185 -20.28 -1.94 25.41
C PHE A 185 -19.92 -3.20 24.59
N CYS A 186 -20.56 -4.35 24.89
CA CYS A 186 -20.35 -5.60 24.14
C CYS A 186 -20.56 -5.43 22.62
N TRP A 187 -21.56 -4.64 22.22
CA TRP A 187 -21.83 -4.34 20.81
C TRP A 187 -20.67 -3.61 20.11
N VAL A 188 -19.96 -2.71 20.82
CA VAL A 188 -18.81 -1.97 20.28
C VAL A 188 -17.62 -2.90 20.05
N ILE A 189 -17.38 -3.80 21.00
CA ILE A 189 -16.29 -4.79 20.93
C ILE A 189 -16.46 -5.65 19.68
N GLN A 190 -17.67 -6.14 19.43
CA GLN A 190 -17.98 -6.98 18.28
C GLN A 190 -17.90 -6.21 16.95
N LEU A 191 -18.41 -4.97 16.93
CA LEU A 191 -18.47 -4.15 15.71
C LEU A 191 -17.09 -3.63 15.27
N LEU A 192 -16.20 -3.31 16.23
CA LEU A 192 -14.83 -2.86 15.95
C LEU A 192 -13.81 -4.01 15.93
N GLY A 193 -14.18 -5.20 16.40
CA GLY A 193 -13.31 -6.38 16.45
C GLY A 193 -12.16 -6.21 17.44
N ILE A 194 -12.44 -5.69 18.64
CA ILE A 194 -11.43 -5.45 19.68
C ILE A 194 -11.06 -6.80 20.31
N ALA A 195 -9.80 -7.21 20.18
CA ALA A 195 -9.25 -8.38 20.85
C ALA A 195 -7.97 -7.99 21.58
N CYS A 196 -7.84 -8.38 22.85
CA CYS A 196 -6.58 -8.23 23.57
C CYS A 196 -5.72 -9.46 23.29
N LEU A 197 -4.63 -9.29 22.54
CA LEU A 197 -3.58 -10.30 22.38
C LEU A 197 -2.71 -10.32 23.65
N LYS A 198 -3.31 -10.75 24.77
CA LYS A 198 -2.58 -10.94 26.01
C LYS A 198 -1.96 -12.34 26.01
N THR A 199 -0.75 -12.47 25.48
CA THR A 199 0.05 -13.68 25.72
C THR A 199 0.58 -13.61 27.16
N GLY A 200 -0.17 -14.17 28.12
CA GLY A 200 0.43 -14.70 29.35
C GLY A 200 0.35 -13.91 30.68
N ILE A 201 -0.53 -12.93 30.88
CA ILE A 201 -0.80 -12.43 32.25
C ILE A 201 -2.27 -12.67 32.59
N LYS A 202 -2.52 -13.83 33.22
CA LYS A 202 -3.77 -14.12 33.93
C LYS A 202 -4.10 -12.92 34.83
N PRO A 203 -5.36 -12.43 34.86
CA PRO A 203 -5.77 -11.61 35.99
C PRO A 203 -5.63 -12.48 37.24
N GLU A 204 -4.76 -12.05 38.16
CA GLU A 204 -4.81 -12.51 39.53
C GLU A 204 -6.19 -12.13 40.07
N ASN A 205 -6.85 -13.11 40.67
CA ASN A 205 -8.22 -13.04 41.13
C ASN A 205 -8.44 -11.88 42.10
N SER A 206 -9.59 -11.23 41.99
CA SER A 206 -10.37 -10.79 43.15
C SER A 206 -11.83 -11.05 42.84
#